data_AF-A0A369W8W9-F1
#
_entry.id   AF-A0A369W8W9-F1
#
_cell.length_a   1.000
_cell.length_b   1.000
_cell.length_c   1.000
_cell.angle_alpha   90.00
_cell.angle_beta   90.00
_cell.angle_gamma   90.00
#
_symmetry.space_group_name_H-M   'P 1'
#
loop_
_entity.id
_entity.type
_entity.pdbx_description
1 polymer ?
#
loop_
_entity_poly.entity_id
_entity_poly.type
_entity_poly.pdbx_seq_one_letter_code
_entity_poly.pdbx_strand_id
1 'polypeptide(L)'
;MNRIRISTTFKQRFRSVALAASLVLIMVDASFADGVSRKRIVSGPQGTSIHKTRSMVSEKGAARVDRRVTSSDSGAARYSRSVARSDGEGNSYRRKTKAISTADGGQGYKVTQSYRAEDGSRYRSTNKSVEGANGGSFESSKETYLNETGELGHSRTLSGQTADGKSYQTTLNAENGVVTRSSSCTDAAGNSIDCR
;
A
#
# COMPACT_ATOMS: atom_id res chain seq x y z
N MET A 1 -8.49 -52.47 6.35
CA MET A 1 -7.18 -52.20 5.69
C MET A 1 -7.37 -51.04 4.73
N ASN A 2 -7.11 -49.81 5.20
CA ASN A 2 -7.32 -48.57 4.44
C ASN A 2 -6.05 -48.17 3.70
N ARG A 3 -6.13 -47.92 2.39
CA ARG A 3 -5.10 -47.21 1.63
C ARG A 3 -5.68 -45.89 1.14
N ILE A 4 -5.34 -44.80 1.83
CA ILE A 4 -5.60 -43.44 1.40
C ILE A 4 -4.51 -43.06 0.39
N ARG A 5 -4.90 -42.84 -0.87
CA ARG A 5 -4.04 -42.19 -1.88
C ARG A 5 -4.06 -40.69 -1.60
N ILE A 6 -2.92 -40.15 -1.17
CA ILE A 6 -2.71 -38.71 -1.06
C ILE A 6 -2.29 -38.20 -2.44
N SER A 7 -3.17 -37.42 -3.07
CA SER A 7 -2.92 -36.76 -4.36
C SER A 7 -1.89 -35.64 -4.19
N THR A 8 -0.69 -35.86 -4.71
CA THR A 8 0.36 -34.85 -4.84
C THR A 8 0.08 -33.94 -6.03
N THR A 9 -0.83 -32.96 -5.89
CA THR A 9 -1.14 -31.99 -6.98
C THR A 9 -1.33 -30.56 -6.47
N PHE A 10 -0.53 -30.12 -5.49
CA PHE A 10 -0.58 -28.72 -5.03
C PHE A 10 0.77 -27.98 -4.99
N LYS A 11 1.89 -28.66 -5.31
CA LYS A 11 3.25 -28.08 -5.21
C LYS A 11 3.83 -27.46 -6.49
N GLN A 12 3.09 -27.43 -7.60
CA GLN A 12 3.64 -27.07 -8.91
C GLN A 12 3.16 -25.75 -9.52
N ARG A 13 2.26 -24.98 -8.87
CA ARG A 13 1.78 -23.69 -9.42
C ARG A 13 2.34 -22.42 -8.76
N PHE A 14 3.21 -22.55 -7.76
CA PHE A 14 3.85 -21.40 -7.10
C PHE A 14 5.25 -21.05 -7.62
N ARG A 15 5.72 -21.70 -8.70
CA ARG A 15 7.08 -21.46 -9.24
C ARG A 15 7.15 -20.53 -10.47
N SER A 16 6.02 -20.01 -10.95
CA SER A 16 6.01 -19.19 -12.19
C SER A 16 5.75 -17.69 -11.99
N VAL A 17 5.55 -17.22 -10.75
CA VAL A 17 5.42 -15.77 -10.45
C VAL A 17 6.68 -15.19 -9.79
N ALA A 18 7.68 -16.05 -9.51
CA ALA A 18 8.94 -15.67 -8.87
C ALA A 18 10.05 -15.23 -9.84
N LEU A 19 9.75 -14.98 -11.12
CA LEU A 19 10.75 -14.71 -12.16
C LEU A 19 10.64 -13.33 -12.83
N ALA A 20 9.88 -12.40 -12.24
CA ALA A 20 9.85 -10.99 -12.64
C ALA A 20 10.35 -10.02 -11.53
N ALA A 21 10.98 -10.55 -10.48
CA ALA A 21 11.52 -9.76 -9.36
C ALA A 21 13.06 -9.80 -9.25
N SER A 22 13.75 -10.35 -10.25
CA SER A 22 15.20 -10.41 -10.33
C SER A 22 15.70 -9.56 -11.50
N LEU A 23 16.63 -8.64 -11.20
CA LEU A 23 17.15 -7.51 -12.00
C LEU A 23 16.15 -6.34 -12.07
N VAL A 24 16.41 -5.18 -11.48
CA VAL A 24 17.59 -4.35 -11.71
C VAL A 24 17.98 -3.61 -10.42
N LEU A 25 18.98 -4.16 -9.73
CA LEU A 25 19.92 -3.41 -8.89
C LEU A 25 21.02 -2.94 -9.84
N ILE A 26 20.71 -1.93 -10.66
CA ILE A 26 21.68 -1.27 -11.50
C ILE A 26 21.93 0.09 -10.85
N MET A 27 23.00 0.14 -10.05
CA MET A 27 23.78 1.37 -9.96
C MET A 27 24.38 1.59 -11.35
N VAL A 28 23.71 2.36 -12.20
CA VAL A 28 24.32 2.91 -13.42
C VAL A 28 24.31 4.40 -13.29
N ASP A 29 25.50 4.95 -13.44
CA ASP A 29 25.82 6.32 -13.75
C ASP A 29 24.82 6.91 -14.75
N ALA A 30 23.83 7.61 -14.21
CA ALA A 30 23.14 8.64 -14.94
C ALA A 30 23.56 9.94 -14.27
N SER A 31 24.41 10.68 -14.98
CA SER A 31 24.67 12.09 -14.77
C SER A 31 23.35 12.87 -14.87
N PHE A 32 22.60 12.92 -13.76
CA PHE A 32 21.38 13.70 -13.62
C PHE A 32 21.74 15.14 -13.29
N ALA A 33 21.95 15.97 -14.32
CA ALA A 33 22.43 17.34 -14.15
C ALA A 33 21.38 18.32 -13.60
N ASP A 34 20.07 18.14 -13.88
CA ASP A 34 19.06 19.15 -13.53
C ASP A 34 17.94 18.62 -12.61
N GLY A 35 18.21 18.63 -11.31
CA GLY A 35 17.21 18.38 -10.29
C GLY A 35 16.63 19.67 -9.72
N VAL A 36 15.35 19.98 -9.98
CA VAL A 36 14.66 21.10 -9.32
C VAL A 36 14.28 20.68 -7.90
N SER A 37 14.89 21.31 -6.90
CA SER A 37 14.55 21.13 -5.48
C SER A 37 13.82 22.36 -4.94
N ARG A 38 12.59 22.19 -4.44
CA ARG A 38 11.80 23.25 -3.80
C ARG A 38 11.54 22.88 -2.35
N LYS A 39 11.83 23.81 -1.44
CA LYS A 39 11.48 23.71 -0.02
C LYS A 39 10.61 24.92 0.34
N ARG A 40 9.45 24.66 0.93
CA ARG A 40 8.57 25.67 1.51
C ARG A 40 8.33 25.32 2.97
N ILE A 41 8.48 26.29 3.84
CA ILE A 41 8.08 26.22 5.25
C ILE A 41 7.00 27.26 5.44
N VAL A 42 5.89 26.87 6.05
CA VAL A 42 4.83 27.79 6.50
C VAL A 42 4.66 27.54 7.98
N SER A 43 4.78 28.58 8.78
CA SER A 43 4.56 28.54 10.23
C SER A 43 3.50 29.58 10.58
N GLY A 44 2.60 29.25 11.49
CA GLY A 44 1.57 30.16 11.97
C GLY A 44 1.00 29.70 13.31
N PRO A 45 -0.03 30.39 13.84
CA PRO A 45 -0.61 30.11 15.15
C PRO A 45 -1.24 28.71 15.30
N GLN A 46 -1.38 27.99 14.19
CA GLN A 46 -1.99 26.65 14.13
C GLN A 46 -0.93 25.55 13.93
N GLY A 47 0.35 25.90 14.02
CA GLY A 47 1.50 25.00 13.87
C GLY A 47 2.33 25.23 12.61
N THR A 48 3.07 24.19 12.19
CA THR A 48 4.05 24.27 11.10
C THR A 48 3.77 23.26 9.99
N SER A 49 4.07 23.66 8.76
CA SER A 49 3.97 22.82 7.57
C SER A 49 5.24 22.96 6.72
N ILE A 50 5.93 21.84 6.51
CA ILE A 50 7.12 21.74 5.69
C ILE A 50 6.79 20.95 4.43
N HIS A 51 6.99 21.55 3.27
CA HIS A 51 6.84 20.92 1.97
C HIS A 51 8.19 20.89 1.25
N LYS A 52 8.59 19.72 0.77
CA LYS A 52 9.83 19.50 0.01
C LYS A 52 9.49 18.72 -1.25
N THR A 53 9.85 19.25 -2.40
CA THR A 53 9.74 18.59 -3.70
C THR A 53 11.13 18.50 -4.31
N ARG A 54 11.44 17.36 -4.92
CA ARG A 54 12.55 17.18 -5.83
C ARG A 54 12.03 16.55 -7.11
N SER A 55 12.33 17.13 -8.26
CA SER A 55 11.98 16.57 -9.55
C SER A 55 13.19 16.57 -10.45
N MET A 56 13.34 15.52 -11.24
CA MET A 56 14.38 15.33 -12.25
C MET A 56 13.68 14.85 -13.51
N VAL A 57 14.09 15.38 -14.65
CA VAL A 57 13.60 14.99 -15.97
C VAL A 57 14.83 14.80 -16.86
N SER A 58 14.81 13.75 -17.66
CA SER A 58 15.83 13.42 -18.65
C SER A 58 15.16 12.76 -19.85
N GLU A 59 15.91 12.55 -20.93
CA GLU A 59 15.45 11.76 -22.08
C GLU A 59 15.08 10.32 -21.68
N LYS A 60 15.79 9.76 -20.70
CA LYS A 60 15.55 8.41 -20.13
C LYS A 60 14.47 8.38 -19.05
N GLY A 61 13.58 9.38 -19.06
CA GLY A 61 12.44 9.47 -18.16
C GLY A 61 12.57 10.48 -17.02
N ALA A 62 11.66 10.36 -16.05
CA ALA A 62 11.44 11.38 -15.04
C ALA A 62 11.27 10.77 -13.64
N ALA A 63 11.78 11.47 -12.63
CA ALA A 63 11.61 11.11 -11.23
C ALA A 63 11.10 12.32 -10.43
N ARG A 64 10.14 12.07 -9.53
CA ARG A 64 9.62 13.08 -8.62
C ARG A 64 9.47 12.54 -7.22
N VAL A 65 9.96 13.28 -6.25
CA VAL A 65 9.79 13.03 -4.82
C VAL A 65 9.12 14.24 -4.19
N ASP A 66 7.95 14.05 -3.59
CA ASP A 66 7.29 15.05 -2.76
C ASP A 66 7.25 14.55 -1.32
N ARG A 67 7.50 15.45 -0.37
CA ARG A 67 7.41 15.20 1.06
C ARG A 67 6.69 16.36 1.70
N ARG A 68 5.68 16.07 2.52
CA ARG A 68 4.99 17.04 3.35
C ARG A 68 4.96 16.54 4.80
N VAL A 69 5.32 17.42 5.71
CA VAL A 69 5.14 17.24 7.15
C VAL A 69 4.29 18.41 7.62
N THR A 70 3.28 18.14 8.44
CA THR A 70 2.48 19.17 9.11
C THR A 70 2.34 18.75 10.57
N SER A 71 2.53 19.69 11.48
CA SER A 71 2.35 19.48 12.93
C SER A 71 1.59 20.66 13.51
N SER A 72 0.66 20.40 14.42
CA SER A 72 -0.02 21.43 15.21
C SER A 72 0.60 21.54 16.60
N ASP A 73 0.40 22.70 17.23
CA ASP A 73 0.87 22.93 18.60
C ASP A 73 0.09 22.07 19.62
N SER A 74 -1.11 21.62 19.25
CA SER A 74 -1.91 20.65 20.00
C SER A 74 -1.39 19.21 19.92
N GLY A 75 -0.26 18.95 19.24
CA GLY A 75 0.38 17.63 19.20
C GLY A 75 -0.06 16.72 18.04
N ALA A 76 -1.02 17.13 17.21
CA ALA A 76 -1.39 16.36 16.02
C ALA A 76 -0.35 16.52 14.91
N ALA A 77 -0.03 15.44 14.20
CA ALA A 77 0.90 15.48 13.09
C ALA A 77 0.40 14.70 11.87
N ARG A 78 0.87 15.12 10.69
CA ARG A 78 0.60 14.48 9.41
C ARG A 78 1.88 14.41 8.60
N TYR A 79 2.18 13.22 8.11
CA TYR A 79 3.27 12.97 7.20
C TYR A 79 2.72 12.48 5.87
N SER A 80 3.32 12.92 4.77
CA SER A 80 3.15 12.28 3.49
C SER A 80 4.43 12.33 2.66
N ARG A 81 4.69 11.26 1.93
CA ARG A 81 5.76 11.19 0.96
C ARG A 81 5.25 10.49 -0.29
N SER A 82 5.49 11.05 -1.46
CA SER A 82 5.31 10.35 -2.73
C SER A 82 6.61 10.30 -3.51
N VAL A 83 6.83 9.17 -4.16
CA VAL A 83 7.86 8.95 -5.17
C VAL A 83 7.14 8.52 -6.43
N ALA A 84 7.48 9.13 -7.56
CA ALA A 84 7.05 8.72 -8.88
C ALA A 84 8.29 8.62 -9.77
N ARG A 85 8.31 7.60 -10.63
CA ARG A 85 9.35 7.37 -11.64
C ARG A 85 8.72 6.88 -12.93
N SER A 86 9.32 7.24 -14.05
CA SER A 86 9.07 6.67 -15.37
C SER A 86 10.38 6.65 -16.14
N ASP A 87 10.57 5.68 -17.02
CA ASP A 87 11.79 5.47 -17.79
C ASP A 87 11.72 5.97 -19.23
N GLY A 88 10.59 6.55 -19.66
CA GLY A 88 10.39 7.00 -21.04
C GLY A 88 9.99 5.88 -22.02
N GLU A 89 10.08 4.62 -21.60
CA GLU A 89 9.73 3.42 -22.38
C GLU A 89 8.33 2.90 -22.02
N GLY A 90 7.53 3.72 -21.32
CA GLY A 90 6.17 3.38 -20.93
C GLY A 90 6.05 2.68 -19.56
N ASN A 91 7.16 2.31 -18.92
CA ASN A 91 7.11 1.83 -17.55
C ASN A 91 7.01 3.01 -16.57
N SER A 92 6.22 2.81 -15.51
CA SER A 92 6.09 3.81 -14.45
C SER A 92 5.84 3.17 -13.09
N TYR A 93 6.40 3.82 -12.07
CA TYR A 93 6.27 3.43 -10.68
C TYR A 93 5.83 4.61 -9.84
N ARG A 94 4.94 4.38 -8.88
CA ARG A 94 4.55 5.37 -7.90
C ARG A 94 4.38 4.73 -6.53
N ARG A 95 4.99 5.31 -5.51
CA ARG A 95 4.77 4.97 -4.10
C ARG A 95 4.31 6.20 -3.33
N LYS A 96 3.29 6.06 -2.49
CA LYS A 96 2.80 7.11 -1.62
C LYS A 96 2.64 6.56 -0.21
N THR A 97 3.37 7.14 0.73
CA THR A 97 3.24 6.90 2.16
C THR A 97 2.52 8.09 2.79
N LYS A 98 1.60 7.82 3.71
CA LYS A 98 0.97 8.80 4.60
C LYS A 98 1.00 8.24 6.02
N ALA A 99 1.18 9.11 6.99
CA ALA A 99 0.96 8.80 8.40
C ALA A 99 0.27 9.98 9.07
N ILE A 100 -0.50 9.69 10.11
CA ILE A 100 -1.20 10.66 10.93
C ILE A 100 -1.02 10.28 12.41
N SER A 101 -0.94 11.28 13.27
CA SER A 101 -1.15 11.17 14.70
C SER A 101 -2.10 12.27 15.14
N THR A 102 -2.99 11.97 16.07
CA THR A 102 -3.91 12.94 16.69
C THR A 102 -3.32 13.44 18.01
N ALA A 103 -3.85 14.57 18.49
CA ALA A 103 -3.51 15.10 19.81
C ALA A 103 -3.80 14.08 20.92
N ASP A 104 -4.90 13.34 20.77
CA ASP A 104 -5.39 12.38 21.76
C ASP A 104 -4.69 11.01 21.70
N GLY A 105 -3.63 10.86 20.89
CA GLY A 105 -2.83 9.63 20.82
C GLY A 105 -3.25 8.60 19.77
N GLY A 106 -4.31 8.85 18.99
CA GLY A 106 -4.69 8.00 17.86
C GLY A 106 -3.68 8.12 16.72
N GLN A 107 -3.39 7.02 16.03
CA GLN A 107 -2.41 6.99 14.95
C GLN A 107 -2.88 6.19 13.75
N GLY A 108 -2.26 6.42 12.60
CA GLY A 108 -2.55 5.62 11.42
C GLY A 108 -1.58 5.86 10.28
N TYR A 109 -1.45 4.87 9.41
CA TYR A 109 -0.64 4.98 8.22
C TYR A 109 -1.33 4.40 7.00
N LYS A 110 -0.86 4.82 5.83
CA LYS A 110 -1.25 4.27 4.54
C LYS A 110 -0.07 4.29 3.59
N VAL A 111 0.26 3.14 3.03
CA VAL A 111 1.24 2.98 1.95
C VAL A 111 0.49 2.48 0.72
N THR A 112 0.59 3.20 -0.38
CA THR A 112 0.08 2.77 -1.69
C THR A 112 1.25 2.71 -2.65
N GLN A 113 1.37 1.61 -3.38
CA GLN A 113 2.29 1.46 -4.50
C GLN A 113 1.52 1.13 -5.77
N SER A 114 1.99 1.61 -6.90
CA SER A 114 1.46 1.25 -8.20
C SER A 114 2.57 1.18 -9.22
N TYR A 115 2.43 0.26 -10.14
CA TYR A 115 3.32 0.02 -11.26
C TYR A 115 2.48 -0.11 -12.53
N ARG A 116 3.03 0.34 -13.65
CA ARG A 116 2.52 0.09 -15.00
C ARG A 116 3.73 -0.27 -15.84
N ALA A 117 3.63 -1.35 -16.59
CA ALA A 117 4.63 -1.71 -17.58
C ALA A 117 4.24 -1.22 -18.98
N GLU A 118 5.22 -1.27 -19.88
CA GLU A 118 5.06 -1.04 -21.31
C GLU A 118 4.05 -2.00 -21.95
N ASP A 119 4.09 -3.28 -21.58
CA ASP A 119 3.20 -4.35 -22.08
C ASP A 119 1.70 -4.16 -21.73
N GLY A 120 1.36 -3.08 -21.02
CA GLY A 120 0.01 -2.75 -20.60
C GLY A 120 -0.38 -3.27 -19.21
N SER A 121 0.43 -4.17 -18.62
CA SER A 121 0.21 -4.70 -17.29
C SER A 121 0.30 -3.60 -16.21
N ARG A 122 -0.48 -3.78 -15.15
CA ARG A 122 -0.61 -2.82 -14.06
C ARG A 122 -0.69 -3.56 -12.74
N TYR A 123 -0.08 -2.97 -11.72
CA TYR A 123 -0.20 -3.45 -10.36
C TYR A 123 -0.45 -2.28 -9.42
N ARG A 124 -1.28 -2.50 -8.40
CA ARG A 124 -1.51 -1.53 -7.34
C ARG A 124 -1.72 -2.27 -6.03
N SER A 125 -0.90 -1.95 -5.04
CA SER A 125 -1.08 -2.42 -3.68
C SER A 125 -1.28 -1.26 -2.70
N THR A 126 -2.07 -1.48 -1.66
CA THR A 126 -2.36 -0.51 -0.62
C THR A 126 -2.48 -1.20 0.73
N ASN A 127 -1.60 -0.83 1.66
CA ASN A 127 -1.68 -1.22 3.06
C ASN A 127 -2.05 0.01 3.88
N LYS A 128 -2.94 -0.16 4.85
CA LYS A 128 -3.28 0.88 5.82
C LYS A 128 -3.49 0.27 7.19
N SER A 129 -3.13 1.00 8.23
CA SER A 129 -3.45 0.68 9.62
C SER A 129 -3.95 1.94 10.32
N VAL A 130 -4.82 1.76 11.30
CA VAL A 130 -5.29 2.79 12.22
C VAL A 130 -5.36 2.17 13.61
N GLU A 131 -4.96 2.96 14.60
CA GLU A 131 -5.11 2.66 16.02
C GLU A 131 -5.84 3.84 16.67
N GLY A 132 -6.90 3.53 17.39
CA GLY A 132 -7.71 4.52 18.10
C GLY A 132 -7.01 5.00 19.38
N ALA A 133 -7.24 6.27 19.73
CA ALA A 133 -6.77 6.85 21.00
C ALA A 133 -7.25 6.05 22.22
N ASN A 134 -8.47 5.55 22.16
CA ASN A 134 -9.12 4.80 23.25
C ASN A 134 -9.06 3.28 23.01
N GLY A 135 -8.08 2.80 22.24
CA GLY A 135 -7.96 1.41 21.85
C GLY A 135 -8.71 1.06 20.57
N GLY A 136 -8.58 -0.21 20.18
CA GLY A 136 -9.01 -0.73 18.90
C GLY A 136 -8.03 -0.40 17.76
N SER A 137 -7.88 -1.34 16.83
CA SER A 137 -6.97 -1.23 15.70
C SER A 137 -7.57 -1.88 14.47
N PHE A 138 -7.28 -1.34 13.29
CA PHE A 138 -7.73 -1.90 12.03
C PHE A 138 -6.66 -1.81 10.98
N GLU A 139 -6.40 -2.93 10.33
CA GLU A 139 -5.49 -3.07 9.21
C GLU A 139 -6.25 -3.49 7.96
N SER A 140 -5.80 -3.01 6.82
CA SER A 140 -6.34 -3.46 5.53
C SER A 140 -5.24 -3.46 4.49
N SER A 141 -5.08 -4.61 3.84
CA SER A 141 -4.30 -4.73 2.62
C SER A 141 -5.24 -4.83 1.42
N LYS A 142 -4.76 -4.36 0.28
CA LYS A 142 -5.50 -4.39 -0.97
C LYS A 142 -4.53 -4.49 -2.12
N GLU A 143 -4.75 -5.44 -2.99
CA GLU A 143 -3.97 -5.63 -4.21
C GLU A 143 -4.90 -5.68 -5.41
N THR A 144 -4.44 -5.10 -6.50
CA THR A 144 -5.11 -5.14 -7.80
C THR A 144 -4.04 -5.30 -8.85
N TYR A 145 -4.20 -6.24 -9.77
CA TYR A 145 -3.35 -6.35 -10.94
C TYR A 145 -4.19 -6.55 -12.19
N LEU A 146 -3.64 -6.09 -13.31
CA LEU A 146 -4.08 -6.38 -14.66
C LEU A 146 -2.85 -6.92 -15.38
N ASN A 147 -2.88 -8.14 -15.90
CA ASN A 147 -1.74 -8.67 -16.65
C ASN A 147 -1.79 -8.22 -18.12
N GLU A 148 -0.77 -8.60 -18.88
CA GLU A 148 -0.63 -8.32 -20.31
C GLU A 148 -1.78 -8.86 -21.17
N THR A 149 -2.43 -9.96 -20.75
CA THR A 149 -3.56 -10.57 -21.45
C THR A 149 -4.91 -9.96 -21.10
N GLY A 150 -4.95 -9.02 -20.15
CA GLY A 150 -6.16 -8.32 -19.71
C GLY A 150 -6.92 -8.98 -18.56
N GLU A 151 -6.36 -10.02 -17.93
CA GLU A 151 -6.95 -10.65 -16.75
C GLU A 151 -6.79 -9.73 -15.53
N LEU A 152 -7.92 -9.47 -14.87
CA LEU A 152 -8.00 -8.63 -13.69
C LEU A 152 -8.08 -9.50 -12.44
N GLY A 153 -7.12 -9.31 -11.53
CA GLY A 153 -7.17 -9.85 -10.18
C GLY A 153 -7.25 -8.74 -9.14
N HIS A 154 -8.05 -8.98 -8.11
CA HIS A 154 -8.24 -8.08 -6.98
C HIS A 154 -8.34 -8.87 -5.69
N SER A 155 -7.59 -8.45 -4.67
CA SER A 155 -7.72 -8.97 -3.32
C SER A 155 -7.79 -7.80 -2.33
N ARG A 156 -8.57 -7.97 -1.28
CA ARG A 156 -8.63 -7.04 -0.15
C ARG A 156 -8.81 -7.85 1.12
N THR A 157 -7.97 -7.59 2.11
CA THR A 157 -8.23 -8.01 3.49
C THR A 157 -8.50 -6.79 4.36
N LEU A 158 -9.33 -6.99 5.37
CA LEU A 158 -9.57 -6.06 6.47
C LEU A 158 -9.60 -6.90 7.73
N SER A 159 -8.79 -6.54 8.71
CA SER A 159 -8.79 -7.18 10.02
C SER A 159 -8.63 -6.13 11.10
N GLY A 160 -9.16 -6.39 12.29
CA GLY A 160 -9.00 -5.47 13.40
C GLY A 160 -9.82 -5.83 14.61
N GLN A 161 -9.64 -5.05 15.66
CA GLN A 161 -10.34 -5.17 16.91
C GLN A 161 -10.93 -3.81 17.31
N THR A 162 -12.13 -3.79 17.87
CA THR A 162 -12.69 -2.58 18.47
C THR A 162 -12.11 -2.35 19.87
N ALA A 163 -12.31 -1.17 20.43
CA ALA A 163 -11.94 -0.88 21.82
C ALA A 163 -12.62 -1.85 22.81
N ASP A 164 -13.86 -2.27 22.53
CA ASP A 164 -14.62 -3.22 23.34
C ASP A 164 -14.19 -4.70 23.16
N GLY A 165 -13.08 -4.94 22.44
CA GLY A 165 -12.50 -6.27 22.28
C GLY A 165 -13.09 -7.15 21.18
N LYS A 166 -14.08 -6.66 20.41
CA LYS A 166 -14.68 -7.41 19.29
C LYS A 166 -13.71 -7.46 18.11
N SER A 167 -13.50 -8.63 17.53
CA SER A 167 -12.60 -8.80 16.38
C SER A 167 -13.37 -8.96 15.08
N TYR A 168 -12.81 -8.43 14.00
CA TYR A 168 -13.38 -8.45 12.66
C TYR A 168 -12.31 -8.92 11.69
N GLN A 169 -12.66 -9.85 10.81
CA GLN A 169 -11.83 -10.23 9.67
C GLN A 169 -12.69 -10.36 8.43
N THR A 170 -12.23 -9.84 7.32
CA THR A 170 -12.93 -9.90 6.03
C THR A 170 -11.91 -10.02 4.93
N THR A 171 -12.15 -10.97 4.02
CA THR A 171 -11.41 -11.09 2.76
C THR A 171 -12.38 -10.93 1.62
N LEU A 172 -11.97 -10.19 0.59
CA LEU A 172 -12.67 -10.07 -0.68
C LEU A 172 -11.66 -10.37 -1.77
N ASN A 173 -11.96 -11.35 -2.61
CA ASN A 173 -11.21 -11.63 -3.81
C ASN A 173 -12.13 -11.47 -5.02
N ALA A 174 -11.67 -10.79 -6.06
CA ALA A 174 -12.34 -10.75 -7.34
C ALA A 174 -11.33 -11.12 -8.43
N GLU A 175 -11.67 -12.12 -9.22
CA GLU A 175 -10.81 -12.62 -10.29
C GLU A 175 -11.70 -13.02 -11.46
N ASN A 176 -11.40 -12.49 -12.66
CA ASN A 176 -12.09 -12.85 -13.90
C ASN A 176 -13.62 -12.81 -13.80
N GLY A 177 -14.15 -11.77 -13.14
CA GLY A 177 -15.60 -11.54 -12.98
C GLY A 177 -16.25 -12.29 -11.81
N VAL A 178 -15.54 -13.19 -11.13
CA VAL A 178 -16.06 -13.89 -9.93
C VAL A 178 -15.63 -13.13 -8.69
N VAL A 179 -16.59 -12.79 -7.83
CA VAL A 179 -16.33 -12.12 -6.54
C VAL A 179 -16.64 -13.08 -5.40
N THR A 180 -15.64 -13.31 -4.54
CA THR A 180 -15.79 -14.06 -3.29
C THR A 180 -15.54 -13.14 -2.11
N ARG A 181 -16.40 -13.22 -1.10
CA ARG A 181 -16.23 -12.49 0.16
C ARG A 181 -16.42 -13.46 1.31
N SER A 182 -15.47 -13.47 2.23
CA SER A 182 -15.57 -14.15 3.52
C SER A 182 -15.46 -13.13 4.64
N SER A 183 -16.23 -13.31 5.71
CA SER A 183 -16.20 -12.43 6.87
C SER A 183 -16.42 -13.25 8.14
N SER A 184 -15.67 -12.96 9.17
CA SER A 184 -15.79 -13.57 10.49
C SER A 184 -15.63 -12.49 11.57
N CYS A 185 -16.47 -12.59 12.60
CA CYS A 185 -16.47 -11.66 13.71
C CYS A 185 -16.57 -12.44 15.01
N THR A 186 -15.83 -11.99 16.02
CA THR A 186 -15.89 -12.58 17.36
C THR A 186 -16.10 -11.51 18.41
N ASP A 187 -16.78 -11.86 19.50
CA ASP A 187 -16.80 -11.02 20.69
C ASP A 187 -15.45 -11.06 21.43
N ALA A 188 -15.36 -10.33 22.55
CA ALA A 188 -14.17 -10.29 23.39
C ALA A 188 -13.83 -11.64 24.06
N ALA A 189 -14.79 -12.57 24.15
CA ALA A 189 -14.61 -13.90 24.69
C ALA A 189 -14.22 -14.93 23.60
N GLY A 190 -14.18 -14.53 22.32
CA GLY A 190 -13.83 -15.39 21.19
C GLY A 190 -15.03 -16.14 20.59
N ASN A 191 -16.26 -15.87 21.03
CA ASN A 191 -17.44 -16.50 20.45
C ASN A 191 -17.75 -15.86 19.09
N SER A 192 -18.11 -16.69 18.11
CA SER A 192 -18.55 -16.19 16.80
C SER A 192 -19.82 -15.36 16.96
N ILE A 193 -19.81 -14.14 16.42
CA ILE A 193 -20.96 -13.23 16.39
C ILE A 193 -21.27 -12.80 14.96
N ASP A 194 -22.45 -12.23 14.76
CA ASP A 194 -22.82 -11.64 13.48
C ASP A 194 -21.96 -10.39 13.19
N CYS A 195 -21.44 -10.31 11.97
CA CYS A 195 -20.67 -9.16 11.48
C CYS A 195 -21.62 -8.02 11.11
N ARG A 196 -22.22 -7.37 12.12
CA ARG A 196 -23.03 -6.16 11.96
C ARG A 196 -22.22 -4.90 12.12
#